data_AF-A0A7S2SXC4-F1
#
_entry.id   AF-A0A7S2SXC4-F1
#
_cell.length_a   1.000
_cell.length_b   1.000
_cell.length_c   1.000
_cell.angle_alpha   90.00
_cell.angle_beta   90.00
_cell.angle_gamma   90.00
#
_symmetry.space_group_name_H-M   'P 1'
#
loop_
_entity.id
_entity.type
_entity.pdbx_description
1 polymer ?
#
loop_
_entity_poly.entity_id
_entity_poly.type
_entity_poly.pdbx_seq_one_letter_code
_entity_poly.pdbx_strand_id
1 'polypeptide(L)'
;PVPITETGSFSTLEGPASGLQPTRPRNFESCQPQFVQSRGLVLQRVQLDNESEMGTGADQQGLVHLPARMALLLPRPSPSTSIFSSLLPTDPATGALEVDDRFRTPVPGVYAVGGAAAFPLVDGTAATDGLSGATNSHWTPLLPTQWDMAEAVGRDMAGTQAPIAPTPIPHADMSFFDLHCRFRGVTSGEPVMVGDTTGRPKFFACVFVRQGRLVGIFLEGGDQSHDEALEVIARERPQILSVKKLRKLPLPQLMTDPFCLVPPELGVGEFVAEVDDEAIQEAFRRFDITGAGCVKTSDLAALMKELGADWDAEEQAEAQEALDPFEKGSVSYASFVDWWKN
;
A
#
# COMPACT_ATOMS: atom_id res chain seq x y z
N PRO A 1 26.36 -40.43 12.78
CA PRO A 1 27.37 -39.47 12.30
C PRO A 1 28.06 -40.02 11.04
N VAL A 2 27.67 -39.51 9.87
CA VAL A 2 28.34 -39.84 8.59
C VAL A 2 29.63 -39.00 8.54
N PRO A 3 30.81 -39.59 8.23
CA PRO A 3 32.06 -38.86 8.21
C PRO A 3 32.11 -37.99 6.94
N ILE A 4 32.37 -36.70 7.12
CA ILE A 4 32.68 -35.80 6.00
C ILE A 4 34.09 -36.18 5.53
N THR A 5 34.18 -36.70 4.31
CA THR A 5 35.46 -36.95 3.64
C THR A 5 35.77 -35.71 2.82
N GLU A 6 36.80 -34.95 3.20
CA GLU A 6 37.34 -33.89 2.35
C GLU A 6 37.82 -34.53 1.04
N THR A 7 37.12 -34.21 -0.05
CA THR A 7 37.48 -34.65 -1.39
C THR A 7 37.93 -33.45 -2.21
N GLY A 8 39.23 -33.40 -2.49
CA GLY A 8 39.81 -32.60 -3.56
C GLY A 8 40.77 -31.50 -3.12
N SER A 9 42.03 -31.62 -3.55
CA SER A 9 42.93 -30.48 -3.68
C SER A 9 42.51 -29.65 -4.90
N PHE A 10 42.20 -28.37 -4.70
CA PHE A 10 41.82 -27.48 -5.79
C PHE A 10 43.03 -27.13 -6.67
N SER A 11 42.85 -27.24 -7.98
CA SER A 11 43.78 -26.77 -9.00
C SER A 11 43.97 -25.25 -8.90
N THR A 12 45.23 -24.84 -8.87
CA THR A 12 45.66 -23.44 -8.92
C THR A 12 45.22 -22.76 -10.23
N LEU A 13 45.18 -21.42 -10.17
CA LEU A 13 44.80 -20.38 -11.15
C LEU A 13 45.39 -20.47 -12.58
N GLU A 14 45.41 -21.64 -13.22
CA GLU A 14 45.91 -21.81 -14.59
C GLU A 14 44.90 -22.57 -15.46
N GLY A 15 43.76 -21.93 -15.73
CA GLY A 15 42.83 -22.30 -16.81
C GLY A 15 42.59 -21.08 -17.70
N PRO A 16 42.36 -21.24 -19.02
CA PRO A 16 42.39 -20.13 -19.96
C PRO A 16 41.13 -19.26 -19.80
N ALA A 17 41.21 -18.25 -18.95
CA ALA A 17 40.28 -17.14 -18.91
C ALA A 17 40.53 -16.25 -20.14
N SER A 18 39.89 -16.57 -21.27
CA SER A 18 39.88 -15.66 -22.42
C SER A 18 39.01 -14.44 -22.09
N GLY A 19 39.63 -13.41 -21.52
CA GLY A 19 39.06 -12.06 -21.43
C GLY A 19 39.08 -11.38 -20.06
N LEU A 20 39.46 -12.07 -18.98
CA LEU A 20 39.60 -11.45 -17.67
C LEU A 20 41.06 -11.45 -17.24
N GLN A 21 41.65 -10.25 -17.11
CA GLN A 21 43.01 -10.12 -16.60
C GLN A 21 43.10 -10.73 -15.19
N PRO A 22 44.10 -11.60 -14.92
CA PRO A 22 44.30 -12.17 -13.60
C PRO A 22 44.69 -11.06 -12.63
N THR A 23 43.72 -10.57 -11.86
CA THR A 23 44.03 -9.70 -10.72
C THR A 23 44.53 -10.58 -9.57
N ARG A 24 45.68 -10.22 -8.99
CA ARG A 24 46.29 -10.88 -7.82
C ARG A 24 45.25 -11.24 -6.74
N PRO A 25 45.45 -12.32 -5.96
CA PRO A 25 44.58 -12.63 -4.83
C PRO A 25 44.50 -11.42 -3.91
N ARG A 26 43.33 -10.77 -3.86
CA ARG A 26 43.08 -9.70 -2.89
C ARG A 26 42.64 -10.36 -1.59
N ASN A 27 43.20 -9.92 -0.47
CA ASN A 27 42.63 -10.22 0.84
C ASN A 27 41.15 -9.79 0.82
N PHE A 28 40.26 -10.63 1.31
CA PHE A 28 38.82 -10.35 1.30
C PHE A 28 38.50 -9.01 1.98
N GLU A 29 39.30 -8.63 2.98
CA GLU A 29 39.25 -7.35 3.72
C GLU A 29 39.66 -6.13 2.86
N SER A 30 40.42 -6.31 1.77
CA SER A 30 40.82 -5.22 0.85
C SER A 30 39.96 -5.13 -0.41
N CYS A 31 38.99 -6.02 -0.56
CA CYS A 31 37.97 -5.92 -1.59
C CYS A 31 36.86 -4.99 -1.10
N GLN A 32 36.69 -3.83 -1.74
CA GLN A 32 35.44 -3.09 -1.58
C GLN A 32 34.29 -3.99 -2.08
N PRO A 33 33.22 -4.16 -1.30
CA PRO A 33 32.11 -5.01 -1.70
C PRO A 33 31.50 -4.45 -2.99
N GLN A 34 31.64 -5.22 -4.08
CA GLN A 34 31.00 -4.91 -5.35
C GLN A 34 29.60 -5.52 -5.34
N PHE A 35 28.61 -4.70 -5.03
CA PHE A 35 27.21 -5.09 -5.16
C PHE A 35 26.78 -4.91 -6.61
N VAL A 36 26.55 -6.02 -7.31
CA VAL A 36 25.92 -6.01 -8.63
C VAL A 36 24.46 -6.41 -8.46
N GLN A 37 23.55 -5.44 -8.59
CA GLN A 37 22.12 -5.73 -8.65
C GLN A 37 21.73 -6.02 -10.09
N SER A 38 21.24 -7.23 -10.36
CA SER A 38 20.60 -7.58 -11.62
C SER A 38 19.09 -7.70 -11.42
N ARG A 39 18.29 -7.07 -12.28
CA ARG A 39 16.81 -7.13 -12.24
C ARG A 39 16.30 -7.75 -13.53
N GLY A 40 15.11 -8.37 -13.47
CA GLY A 40 14.46 -8.96 -14.65
C GLY A 40 15.11 -10.26 -15.16
N LEU A 41 15.96 -10.90 -14.34
CA LEU A 41 16.53 -12.20 -14.64
C LEU A 41 15.69 -13.31 -13.97
N VAL A 42 15.50 -14.42 -14.66
CA VAL A 42 14.91 -15.64 -14.12
C VAL A 42 16.02 -16.68 -13.99
N LEU A 43 16.21 -17.22 -12.78
CA LEU A 43 17.16 -18.31 -12.56
C LEU A 43 16.67 -19.55 -13.33
N GLN A 44 17.39 -19.92 -14.38
CA GLN A 44 17.10 -21.10 -15.19
C GLN A 44 17.72 -22.36 -14.58
N ARG A 45 19.01 -22.32 -14.24
CA ARG A 45 19.74 -23.44 -13.65
C ARG A 45 20.91 -22.97 -12.81
N VAL A 46 21.32 -23.81 -11.86
CA VAL A 46 22.61 -23.73 -11.17
C VAL A 46 23.47 -24.85 -11.75
N GLN A 47 24.61 -24.51 -12.33
CA GLN A 47 25.55 -25.47 -12.89
C GLN A 47 26.78 -25.53 -11.99
N LEU A 48 27.20 -26.74 -11.60
CA LEU A 48 28.44 -26.94 -10.85
C LEU A 48 29.60 -27.15 -11.84
N ASP A 49 30.80 -26.68 -11.49
CA ASP A 49 31.99 -26.71 -12.36
C ASP A 49 32.34 -28.10 -12.92
N ASN A 50 31.92 -29.16 -12.23
CA ASN A 50 32.18 -30.55 -12.61
C ASN A 50 31.09 -31.18 -13.50
N GLU A 51 30.03 -30.44 -13.83
CA GLU A 51 28.97 -30.91 -14.73
C GLU A 51 29.32 -30.57 -16.18
N SER A 52 29.46 -31.61 -17.02
CA SER A 52 29.67 -31.46 -18.47
C SER A 52 28.59 -30.54 -19.06
N GLU A 53 28.98 -29.59 -19.92
CA GLU A 53 28.07 -28.69 -20.64
C GLU A 53 27.02 -29.49 -21.45
N MET A 54 25.89 -29.82 -20.81
CA MET A 54 24.72 -30.34 -21.51
C MET A 54 23.91 -29.14 -22.00
N GLY A 55 24.13 -28.78 -23.26
CA GLY A 55 23.35 -27.82 -24.00
C GLY A 55 24.05 -27.49 -25.32
N THR A 56 23.35 -27.63 -26.44
CA THR A 56 23.87 -27.17 -27.73
C THR A 56 23.95 -25.64 -27.71
N GLY A 57 24.87 -25.01 -28.45
CA GLY A 57 25.06 -23.55 -28.43
C GLY A 57 23.82 -22.70 -28.74
N ALA A 58 22.74 -23.32 -29.23
CA ALA A 58 21.42 -22.70 -29.39
C ALA A 58 20.67 -22.51 -28.05
N ASP A 59 20.83 -23.44 -27.08
CA ASP A 59 20.16 -23.38 -25.76
C ASP A 59 20.79 -22.34 -24.82
N GLN A 60 21.97 -21.82 -25.16
CA GLN A 60 22.70 -20.81 -24.39
C GLN A 60 22.50 -19.38 -24.91
N GLN A 61 21.86 -19.20 -26.08
CA GLN A 61 21.62 -17.88 -26.63
C GLN A 61 20.64 -17.09 -25.76
N GLY A 62 21.13 -16.00 -25.15
CA GLY A 62 20.34 -15.13 -24.28
C GLY A 62 20.45 -15.43 -22.78
N LEU A 63 21.23 -16.44 -22.38
CA LEU A 63 21.53 -16.69 -20.96
C LEU A 63 22.68 -15.80 -20.47
N VAL A 64 22.55 -15.32 -19.24
CA VAL A 64 23.61 -14.61 -18.51
C VAL A 64 24.16 -15.54 -17.43
N HIS A 65 25.46 -15.83 -17.49
CA HIS A 65 26.14 -16.65 -16.49
C HIS A 65 26.69 -15.78 -15.37
N LEU A 66 26.28 -16.04 -14.14
CA LEU A 66 26.77 -15.37 -12.93
C LEU A 66 27.61 -16.35 -12.11
N PRO A 67 28.96 -16.23 -12.10
CA PRO A 67 29.79 -17.09 -11.28
C PRO A 67 29.59 -16.76 -9.79
N ALA A 68 29.34 -17.77 -8.97
CA ALA A 68 29.16 -17.63 -7.54
C ALA A 68 29.76 -18.81 -6.78
N ARG A 69 30.41 -18.55 -5.65
CA ARG A 69 30.86 -19.60 -4.72
C ARG A 69 29.76 -20.11 -3.79
N MET A 70 28.71 -19.30 -3.62
CA MET A 70 27.56 -19.59 -2.79
C MET A 70 26.35 -18.87 -3.39
N ALA A 71 25.22 -19.56 -3.46
CA ALA A 71 23.94 -18.98 -3.81
C ALA A 71 23.00 -19.10 -2.61
N LEU A 72 22.47 -17.97 -2.14
CA LEU A 72 21.43 -17.94 -1.13
C LEU A 72 20.09 -17.71 -1.83
N LEU A 73 19.23 -18.73 -1.84
CA LEU A 73 17.88 -18.64 -2.39
C LEU A 73 16.93 -18.24 -1.26
N LEU A 74 16.31 -17.07 -1.40
CA LEU A 74 15.30 -16.57 -0.47
C LEU A 74 13.93 -16.49 -1.18
N PRO A 75 13.36 -17.63 -1.64
CA PRO A 75 12.04 -17.62 -2.22
C PRO A 75 11.01 -17.22 -1.16
N ARG A 76 9.86 -16.72 -1.61
CA ARG A 76 8.75 -16.44 -0.71
C ARG A 76 8.32 -17.76 -0.02
N PRO A 77 8.22 -17.79 1.32
CA PRO A 77 7.71 -18.97 2.00
C PRO A 77 6.26 -19.23 1.58
N SER A 78 5.96 -20.50 1.30
CA SER A 78 4.57 -20.96 1.08
C SER A 78 4.01 -21.50 2.41
N PRO A 79 2.71 -21.29 2.70
CA PRO A 79 2.09 -21.86 3.90
C PRO A 79 2.22 -23.39 3.91
N SER A 80 2.66 -23.96 5.04
CA SER A 80 2.70 -25.43 5.25
C SER A 80 1.32 -25.95 5.66
N THR A 81 0.35 -25.90 4.75
CA THR A 81 -1.06 -26.24 4.98
C THR A 81 -1.52 -27.48 4.22
N SER A 82 -0.63 -28.13 3.46
CA SER A 82 -0.95 -29.25 2.57
C SER A 82 -1.59 -30.45 3.28
N ILE A 83 -1.31 -30.66 4.57
CA ILE A 83 -1.93 -31.74 5.37
C ILE A 83 -3.40 -31.47 5.71
N PHE A 84 -3.85 -30.21 5.58
CA PHE A 84 -5.19 -29.77 5.92
C PHE A 84 -6.03 -29.39 4.70
N SER A 85 -5.44 -29.30 3.50
CA SER A 85 -6.08 -28.76 2.29
C SER A 85 -7.33 -29.53 1.82
N SER A 86 -7.52 -30.76 2.28
CA SER A 86 -8.72 -31.57 2.01
C SER A 86 -9.77 -31.51 3.14
N LEU A 87 -9.40 -30.95 4.29
CA LEU A 87 -10.22 -30.96 5.51
C LEU A 87 -10.72 -29.56 5.88
N LEU A 88 -9.94 -28.54 5.55
CA LEU A 88 -10.18 -27.15 5.89
C LEU A 88 -10.16 -26.29 4.62
N PRO A 89 -11.00 -25.25 4.54
CA PRO A 89 -10.94 -24.29 3.46
C PRO A 89 -9.60 -23.56 3.46
N THR A 90 -9.10 -23.27 2.26
CA THR A 90 -7.85 -22.54 2.03
C THR A 90 -8.07 -21.41 1.06
N ASP A 91 -7.44 -20.27 1.32
CA ASP A 91 -7.42 -19.15 0.40
C ASP A 91 -6.76 -19.56 -0.93
N PRO A 92 -7.42 -19.39 -2.09
CA PRO A 92 -6.90 -19.87 -3.37
C PRO A 92 -5.64 -19.13 -3.85
N ALA A 93 -5.38 -17.92 -3.35
CA ALA A 93 -4.22 -17.13 -3.75
C ALA A 93 -2.93 -17.51 -3.00
N THR A 94 -3.06 -17.99 -1.76
CA THR A 94 -1.93 -18.30 -0.87
C THR A 94 -1.80 -19.74 -0.45
N GLY A 95 -2.91 -20.47 -0.44
CA GLY A 95 -3.01 -21.78 0.20
C GLY A 95 -3.07 -21.72 1.73
N ALA A 96 -3.13 -20.54 2.36
CA ALA A 96 -3.30 -20.43 3.81
C ALA A 96 -4.71 -20.86 4.25
N LEU A 97 -4.84 -21.38 5.47
CA LEU A 97 -6.12 -21.84 6.05
C LEU A 97 -7.03 -20.64 6.30
N GLU A 98 -8.25 -20.70 5.77
CA GLU A 98 -9.25 -19.66 6.05
C GLU A 98 -9.70 -19.75 7.51
N VAL A 99 -9.63 -18.61 8.20
CA VAL A 99 -10.07 -18.46 9.58
C VAL A 99 -10.90 -17.20 9.76
N ASP A 100 -11.69 -17.16 10.82
CA ASP A 100 -12.47 -15.97 11.18
C ASP A 100 -11.63 -14.90 11.90
N ASP A 101 -12.29 -13.85 12.37
CA ASP A 101 -11.72 -12.73 13.14
C ASP A 101 -11.16 -13.13 14.52
N ARG A 102 -11.30 -14.40 14.92
CA ARG A 102 -10.73 -15.00 16.13
C ARG A 102 -9.77 -16.15 15.82
N PHE A 103 -9.31 -16.26 14.57
CA PHE A 103 -8.39 -17.29 14.12
C PHE A 103 -8.95 -18.73 14.20
N ARG A 104 -10.28 -18.88 14.26
CA ARG A 104 -10.95 -20.19 14.28
C ARG A 104 -11.10 -20.72 12.87
N THR A 105 -10.84 -22.02 12.72
CA THR A 105 -11.22 -22.76 11.51
C THR A 105 -12.70 -23.20 11.62
N PRO A 106 -13.31 -23.72 10.55
CA PRO A 106 -14.65 -24.32 10.63
C PRO A 106 -14.74 -25.55 11.55
N VAL A 107 -13.61 -26.15 11.94
CA VAL A 107 -13.57 -27.29 12.86
C VAL A 107 -13.46 -26.76 14.30
N PRO A 108 -14.44 -27.06 15.18
CA PRO A 108 -14.42 -26.59 16.56
C PRO A 108 -13.15 -27.01 17.31
N GLY A 109 -12.53 -26.06 18.01
CA GLY A 109 -11.29 -26.29 18.77
C GLY A 109 -10.02 -26.33 17.92
N VAL A 110 -10.11 -26.11 16.61
CA VAL A 110 -8.96 -26.00 15.70
C VAL A 110 -8.80 -24.56 15.25
N TYR A 111 -7.60 -24.02 15.46
CA TYR A 111 -7.21 -22.65 15.15
C TYR A 111 -6.01 -22.65 14.20
N ALA A 112 -5.86 -21.59 13.41
CA ALA A 112 -4.66 -21.37 12.61
C ALA A 112 -4.17 -19.92 12.82
N VAL A 113 -2.86 -19.75 13.04
CA VAL A 113 -2.22 -18.46 13.27
C VAL A 113 -0.93 -18.31 12.46
N GLY A 114 -0.40 -17.10 12.36
CA GLY A 114 0.83 -16.80 11.64
C GLY A 114 0.75 -17.17 10.16
N GLY A 115 1.89 -17.60 9.59
CA GLY A 115 2.02 -17.91 8.15
C GLY A 115 1.08 -18.98 7.58
N ALA A 116 0.33 -19.69 8.44
CA ALA A 116 -0.62 -20.71 8.05
C ALA A 116 -2.06 -20.19 7.92
N ALA A 117 -2.36 -18.96 8.35
CA ALA A 117 -3.72 -18.44 8.45
C ALA A 117 -4.02 -17.31 7.46
N ALA A 118 -5.19 -17.40 6.82
CA ALA A 118 -5.82 -16.34 6.05
C ALA A 118 -7.07 -15.87 6.81
N PHE A 119 -7.01 -14.66 7.36
CA PHE A 119 -8.11 -14.05 8.11
C PHE A 119 -8.62 -12.80 7.40
N PRO A 120 -9.91 -12.45 7.57
CA PRO A 120 -10.49 -11.26 6.95
C PRO A 120 -9.86 -10.00 7.54
N LEU A 121 -9.18 -9.21 6.70
CA LEU A 121 -8.88 -7.83 7.06
C LEU A 121 -10.13 -7.00 6.80
N VAL A 122 -10.68 -6.40 7.85
CA VAL A 122 -11.70 -5.37 7.70
C VAL A 122 -11.04 -4.17 7.04
N ASP A 123 -11.27 -4.02 5.74
CA ASP A 123 -11.09 -2.73 5.10
C ASP A 123 -12.17 -1.79 5.64
N GLY A 124 -11.80 -0.68 6.28
CA GLY A 124 -12.75 0.31 6.80
C GLY A 124 -13.68 0.94 5.74
N THR A 125 -13.51 0.62 4.46
CA THR A 125 -14.41 0.94 3.34
C THR A 125 -15.37 -0.19 2.97
N ALA A 126 -15.23 -1.37 3.57
CA ALA A 126 -16.04 -2.56 3.27
C ALA A 126 -17.49 -2.45 3.77
N ALA A 127 -17.83 -1.44 4.58
CA ALA A 127 -19.21 -1.22 5.01
C ALA A 127 -20.14 -0.72 3.88
N THR A 128 -19.61 -0.21 2.76
CA THR A 128 -20.43 0.35 1.67
C THR A 128 -20.34 -0.37 0.34
N ASP A 129 -19.28 -1.13 0.05
CA ASP A 129 -19.01 -1.56 -1.33
C ASP A 129 -19.32 -3.05 -1.64
N GLY A 130 -19.83 -3.84 -0.67
CA GLY A 130 -20.22 -5.24 -0.92
C GLY A 130 -19.09 -6.18 -1.37
N LEU A 131 -17.86 -5.67 -1.48
CA LEU A 131 -16.64 -6.38 -1.87
C LEU A 131 -15.90 -6.85 -0.62
N SER A 132 -16.52 -7.78 0.12
CA SER A 132 -15.79 -8.63 1.06
C SER A 132 -14.92 -9.60 0.24
N GLY A 133 -13.70 -9.20 -0.12
CA GLY A 133 -12.89 -10.01 -1.03
C GLY A 133 -11.40 -9.71 -1.09
N ALA A 134 -10.87 -8.81 -0.24
CA ALA A 134 -9.42 -8.71 -0.10
C ALA A 134 -8.95 -9.85 0.81
N THR A 135 -8.84 -11.06 0.27
CA THR A 135 -8.16 -12.14 0.95
C THR A 135 -6.70 -11.77 1.17
N ASN A 136 -6.18 -12.18 2.31
CA ASN A 136 -4.97 -11.65 2.92
C ASN A 136 -3.70 -12.23 2.28
N SER A 137 -3.58 -12.11 0.95
CA SER A 137 -2.74 -13.01 0.17
C SER A 137 -1.24 -12.68 0.18
N HIS A 138 -0.83 -11.57 0.81
CA HIS A 138 0.54 -11.07 0.69
C HIS A 138 1.16 -10.58 2.01
N TRP A 139 0.41 -10.55 3.12
CA TRP A 139 0.80 -9.82 4.33
C TRP A 139 0.99 -10.69 5.58
N THR A 140 0.87 -12.02 5.48
CA THR A 140 0.97 -12.94 6.63
C THR A 140 2.22 -12.79 7.51
N PRO A 141 3.44 -12.49 6.98
CA PRO A 141 4.61 -12.25 7.83
C PRO A 141 4.66 -10.82 8.43
N LEU A 142 3.72 -9.95 8.06
CA LEU A 142 3.64 -8.55 8.46
C LEU A 142 2.44 -8.30 9.38
N LEU A 143 1.82 -9.32 9.96
CA LEU A 143 0.71 -9.15 10.91
C LEU A 143 1.26 -9.21 12.34
N PRO A 144 0.47 -8.97 13.41
CA PRO A 144 0.95 -8.89 14.78
C PRO A 144 1.92 -9.98 15.11
N THR A 145 2.80 -9.69 16.08
CA THR A 145 3.67 -10.70 16.64
C THR A 145 2.85 -11.96 16.86
N GLN A 146 3.36 -13.12 16.44
CA GLN A 146 2.64 -14.40 16.55
C GLN A 146 2.08 -14.63 17.97
N TRP A 147 2.68 -13.96 18.95
CA TRP A 147 2.21 -13.79 20.32
C TRP A 147 0.80 -13.21 20.46
N ASP A 148 0.49 -12.07 19.86
CA ASP A 148 -0.83 -11.42 19.98
C ASP A 148 -1.94 -12.32 19.42
N MET A 149 -1.66 -13.00 18.31
CA MET A 149 -2.56 -14.00 17.74
C MET A 149 -2.75 -15.19 18.68
N ALA A 150 -1.67 -15.70 19.28
CA ALA A 150 -1.74 -16.81 20.23
C ALA A 150 -2.50 -16.43 21.52
N GLU A 151 -2.33 -15.21 22.03
CA GLU A 151 -3.12 -14.72 23.15
C GLU A 151 -4.61 -14.61 22.82
N ALA A 152 -4.95 -14.14 21.61
CA ALA A 152 -6.33 -14.08 21.15
C ALA A 152 -6.98 -15.47 21.12
N VAL A 153 -6.27 -16.47 20.59
CA VAL A 153 -6.70 -17.88 20.61
C VAL A 153 -6.87 -18.38 22.05
N GLY A 154 -5.90 -18.11 22.93
CA GLY A 154 -5.96 -18.52 24.34
C GLY A 154 -7.17 -17.96 25.09
N ARG A 155 -7.54 -16.70 24.83
CA ARG A 155 -8.73 -16.07 25.43
C ARG A 155 -10.03 -16.69 24.92
N ASP A 156 -10.12 -16.98 23.63
CA ASP A 156 -11.29 -17.62 23.01
C ASP A 156 -11.47 -19.05 23.54
N MET A 157 -10.38 -19.83 23.65
CA MET A 157 -10.39 -21.16 24.26
C MET A 157 -10.84 -21.15 25.73
N ALA A 158 -10.53 -20.10 26.48
CA ALA A 158 -10.96 -19.95 27.87
C ALA A 158 -12.46 -19.60 28.02
N GLY A 159 -13.21 -19.50 26.92
CA GLY A 159 -14.62 -19.09 26.93
C GLY A 159 -14.81 -17.62 27.32
N THR A 160 -13.73 -16.84 27.33
CA THR A 160 -13.81 -15.41 27.61
C THR A 160 -14.48 -14.76 26.41
N GLN A 161 -15.66 -14.16 26.59
CA GLN A 161 -16.22 -13.24 25.61
C GLN A 161 -15.40 -11.94 25.60
N ALA A 162 -14.15 -12.03 25.14
CA ALA A 162 -13.37 -10.85 24.83
C ALA A 162 -14.05 -10.12 23.66
N PRO A 163 -13.98 -8.77 23.63
CA PRO A 163 -14.28 -8.03 22.42
C PRO A 163 -13.50 -8.64 21.26
N ILE A 164 -14.10 -8.66 20.06
CA ILE A 164 -13.37 -9.02 18.83
C ILE A 164 -12.10 -8.17 18.83
N ALA A 165 -10.94 -8.81 18.79
CA ALA A 165 -9.69 -8.07 18.74
C ALA A 165 -9.74 -7.14 17.52
N PRO A 166 -9.37 -5.86 17.66
CA PRO A 166 -9.38 -4.96 16.52
C PRO A 166 -8.58 -5.60 15.38
N THR A 167 -9.11 -5.48 14.16
CA THR A 167 -8.46 -6.01 12.96
C THR A 167 -6.98 -5.64 13.00
N PRO A 168 -6.09 -6.65 12.93
CA PRO A 168 -4.68 -6.36 13.04
C PRO A 168 -4.19 -5.40 11.96
N ILE A 169 -3.36 -4.44 12.35
CA ILE A 169 -2.69 -3.55 11.41
C ILE A 169 -1.45 -4.28 10.87
N PRO A 170 -1.35 -4.50 9.55
CA PRO A 170 -0.12 -5.03 9.00
C PRO A 170 1.03 -4.05 9.23
N HIS A 171 2.18 -4.54 9.67
CA HIS A 171 3.36 -3.77 9.97
C HIS A 171 4.65 -4.52 9.65
N ALA A 172 5.70 -3.78 9.32
CA ALA A 172 7.03 -4.32 9.10
C ALA A 172 8.07 -3.33 9.63
N ASP A 173 9.04 -3.82 10.39
CA ASP A 173 10.22 -3.04 10.75
C ASP A 173 11.44 -3.74 10.12
N MET A 174 12.17 -3.02 9.27
CA MET A 174 13.28 -3.55 8.50
C MET A 174 14.48 -2.64 8.64
N SER A 175 15.64 -3.22 8.91
CA SER A 175 16.91 -2.51 8.86
C SER A 175 17.82 -3.17 7.84
N PHE A 176 18.43 -2.37 6.97
CA PHE A 176 19.37 -2.85 5.96
C PHE A 176 20.50 -1.83 5.80
N PHE A 177 21.70 -2.24 6.21
CA PHE A 177 22.82 -1.31 6.41
C PHE A 177 22.46 -0.14 7.33
N ASP A 178 22.51 1.08 6.82
CA ASP A 178 22.20 2.33 7.51
C ASP A 178 20.74 2.78 7.29
N LEU A 179 19.93 1.99 6.60
CA LEU A 179 18.51 2.24 6.40
C LEU A 179 17.70 1.62 7.53
N HIS A 180 16.72 2.38 8.01
CA HIS A 180 15.77 1.98 9.04
C HIS A 180 14.35 2.30 8.56
N CYS A 181 13.72 1.26 8.04
CA CYS A 181 12.42 1.33 7.40
C CYS A 181 11.34 0.80 8.35
N ARG A 182 10.22 1.51 8.45
CA ARG A 182 9.00 1.02 9.10
C ARG A 182 7.83 1.10 8.14
N PHE A 183 6.94 0.12 8.21
CA PHE A 183 5.72 0.06 7.42
C PHE A 183 4.53 -0.20 8.33
N ARG A 184 3.39 0.46 8.07
CA ARG A 184 2.09 0.20 8.68
C ARG A 184 0.98 0.25 7.60
N GLY A 185 -0.05 -0.58 7.72
CA GLY A 185 -1.24 -0.57 6.85
C GLY A 185 -1.13 -1.49 5.64
N VAL A 186 -1.70 -1.10 4.51
CA VAL A 186 -1.73 -1.90 3.27
C VAL A 186 -1.12 -1.15 2.09
N THR A 187 -0.54 -1.87 1.13
CA THR A 187 0.09 -1.26 -0.06
C THR A 187 -0.83 -1.20 -1.29
N SER A 188 -2.15 -1.24 -1.08
CA SER A 188 -3.12 -1.11 -2.16
C SER A 188 -3.36 0.37 -2.52
N GLY A 189 -3.49 0.68 -3.80
CA GLY A 189 -3.75 2.05 -4.28
C GLY A 189 -2.54 2.72 -4.92
N GLU A 190 -2.61 4.05 -5.11
CA GLU A 190 -1.51 4.86 -5.66
C GLU A 190 -0.41 5.04 -4.60
N PRO A 191 0.84 4.66 -4.87
CA PRO A 191 1.98 5.00 -4.02
C PRO A 191 2.40 6.46 -4.23
N VAL A 192 2.45 7.23 -3.15
CA VAL A 192 2.79 8.66 -3.15
C VAL A 192 4.03 8.90 -2.30
N MET A 193 5.11 9.33 -2.96
CA MET A 193 6.35 9.71 -2.27
C MET A 193 6.21 11.09 -1.61
N VAL A 194 6.60 11.19 -0.34
CA VAL A 194 6.57 12.42 0.49
C VAL A 194 7.90 12.56 1.23
N GLY A 195 8.50 13.75 1.26
CA GLY A 195 9.79 13.99 1.93
C GLY A 195 11.02 13.87 1.01
N ASP A 196 12.21 13.83 1.62
CA ASP A 196 13.50 13.90 0.91
C ASP A 196 14.13 12.51 0.70
N THR A 197 14.17 12.09 -0.56
CA THR A 197 14.77 10.82 -1.00
C THR A 197 16.26 10.94 -1.35
N THR A 198 16.77 12.17 -1.42
CA THR A 198 18.12 12.51 -1.91
C THR A 198 19.08 12.89 -0.80
N GLY A 199 18.56 13.34 0.34
CA GLY A 199 19.31 13.72 1.53
C GLY A 199 20.16 12.59 2.14
N ARG A 200 21.11 12.99 2.98
CA ARG A 200 21.92 12.11 3.83
C ARG A 200 21.98 12.72 5.24
N PRO A 201 21.25 12.17 6.25
CA PRO A 201 20.39 10.99 6.17
C PRO A 201 19.14 11.22 5.31
N LYS A 202 18.57 10.13 4.80
CA LYS A 202 17.30 10.17 4.07
C LYS A 202 16.15 10.29 5.06
N PHE A 203 15.11 11.02 4.68
CA PHE A 203 13.89 11.09 5.47
C PHE A 203 12.70 11.27 4.52
N PHE A 204 12.07 10.15 4.18
CA PHE A 204 10.96 10.12 3.24
C PHE A 204 9.96 9.02 3.60
N ALA A 205 8.75 9.17 3.09
CA ALA A 205 7.70 8.18 3.17
C ALA A 205 7.18 7.82 1.77
N CYS A 206 6.69 6.59 1.63
CA CYS A 206 5.81 6.17 0.55
C CYS A 206 4.43 5.90 1.17
N VAL A 207 3.46 6.75 0.85
CA VAL A 207 2.10 6.69 1.39
C VAL A 207 1.18 6.07 0.33
N PHE A 208 0.42 5.05 0.70
CA PHE A 208 -0.51 4.37 -0.20
C PHE A 208 -1.89 5.00 -0.09
N VAL A 209 -2.42 5.49 -1.21
CA VAL A 209 -3.71 6.19 -1.28
C VAL A 209 -4.71 5.37 -2.09
N ARG A 210 -5.87 5.09 -1.50
CA ARG A 210 -6.98 4.37 -2.18
C ARG A 210 -8.29 5.08 -1.88
N GLN A 211 -9.07 5.40 -2.92
CA GLN A 211 -10.35 6.13 -2.80
C GLN A 211 -10.21 7.41 -1.93
N GLY A 212 -9.16 8.19 -2.16
CA GLY A 212 -8.91 9.43 -1.41
C GLY A 212 -8.54 9.23 0.05
N ARG A 213 -8.23 8.01 0.53
CA ARG A 213 -7.78 7.76 1.91
C ARG A 213 -6.36 7.23 1.97
N LEU A 214 -5.62 7.62 3.00
CA LEU A 214 -4.31 7.04 3.31
C LEU A 214 -4.54 5.65 3.92
N VAL A 215 -4.09 4.58 3.28
CA VAL A 215 -4.36 3.20 3.72
C VAL A 215 -3.12 2.46 4.21
N GLY A 216 -1.94 3.02 3.97
CA GLY A 216 -0.68 2.50 4.47
C GLY A 216 0.45 3.47 4.24
N ILE A 217 1.54 3.25 4.96
CA ILE A 217 2.70 4.13 4.93
C ILE A 217 3.97 3.33 5.20
N PHE A 218 4.96 3.54 4.34
CA PHE A 218 6.35 3.15 4.54
C PHE A 218 7.15 4.40 4.89
N LEU A 219 7.97 4.36 5.92
CA LEU A 219 8.80 5.46 6.41
C LEU A 219 10.26 5.02 6.52
N GLU A 220 11.16 5.78 5.92
CA GLU A 220 12.61 5.65 6.07
C GLU A 220 13.18 6.81 6.88
N GLY A 221 14.08 6.50 7.82
CA GLY A 221 14.83 7.50 8.58
C GLY A 221 14.06 8.15 9.73
N GLY A 222 12.87 7.66 10.06
CA GLY A 222 12.13 8.12 11.25
C GLY A 222 12.53 7.37 12.52
N ASP A 223 12.29 7.98 13.67
CA ASP A 223 12.45 7.39 15.01
C ASP A 223 11.12 7.02 15.69
N GLN A 224 11.17 6.50 16.92
CA GLN A 224 10.00 6.07 17.69
C GLN A 224 8.93 7.17 17.87
N SER A 225 9.28 8.45 17.82
CA SER A 225 8.30 9.54 17.93
C SER A 225 7.28 9.56 16.78
N HIS A 226 7.58 8.86 15.68
CA HIS A 226 6.72 8.76 14.51
C HIS A 226 5.76 7.55 14.55
N ASP A 227 5.90 6.61 15.50
CA ASP A 227 5.12 5.37 15.51
C ASP A 227 3.62 5.63 15.59
N GLU A 228 3.20 6.59 16.42
CA GLU A 228 1.79 6.96 16.59
C GLU A 228 1.18 7.45 15.26
N ALA A 229 1.90 8.27 14.50
CA ALA A 229 1.44 8.76 13.20
C ALA A 229 1.27 7.63 12.19
N LEU A 230 2.19 6.66 12.16
CA LEU A 230 2.09 5.50 11.27
C LEU A 230 0.89 4.62 11.63
N GLU A 231 0.63 4.43 12.94
CA GLU A 231 -0.54 3.68 13.41
C GLU A 231 -1.84 4.39 13.08
N VAL A 232 -1.94 5.71 13.32
CA VAL A 232 -3.12 6.53 12.98
C VAL A 232 -3.42 6.46 11.49
N ILE A 233 -2.41 6.61 10.62
CA ILE A 233 -2.60 6.49 9.17
C ILE A 233 -3.19 5.13 8.80
N ALA A 234 -2.65 4.04 9.35
CA ALA A 234 -3.09 2.70 9.02
C ALA A 234 -4.47 2.34 9.61
N ARG A 235 -4.79 2.85 10.81
CA ARG A 235 -6.02 2.55 11.54
C ARG A 235 -7.18 3.44 11.12
N GLU A 236 -6.99 4.75 11.21
CA GLU A 236 -8.04 5.76 11.02
C GLU A 236 -8.23 6.13 9.54
N ARG A 237 -7.23 5.83 8.71
CA ARG A 237 -7.24 6.04 7.26
C ARG A 237 -7.70 7.44 6.85
N PRO A 238 -6.95 8.50 7.23
CA PRO A 238 -7.32 9.89 6.96
C PRO A 238 -7.70 10.12 5.49
N GLN A 239 -8.79 10.85 5.27
CA GLN A 239 -9.19 11.27 3.94
C GLN A 239 -8.32 12.44 3.47
N ILE A 240 -8.04 12.50 2.18
CA ILE A 240 -7.38 13.61 1.51
C ILE A 240 -8.18 14.00 0.28
N LEU A 241 -8.20 15.30 -0.03
CA LEU A 241 -8.79 15.80 -1.29
C LEU A 241 -7.81 15.71 -2.45
N SER A 242 -6.50 15.78 -2.20
CA SER A 242 -5.52 15.96 -3.27
C SER A 242 -4.21 15.23 -3.03
N VAL A 243 -3.96 14.21 -3.87
CA VAL A 243 -2.65 13.54 -3.97
C VAL A 243 -1.54 14.54 -4.34
N LYS A 244 -1.85 15.58 -5.12
CA LYS A 244 -0.88 16.63 -5.47
C LYS A 244 -0.45 17.43 -4.24
N LYS A 245 -1.38 17.74 -3.33
CA LYS A 245 -1.05 18.41 -2.05
C LYS A 245 -0.23 17.49 -1.16
N LEU A 246 -0.61 16.21 -1.04
CA LEU A 246 0.16 15.20 -0.29
C LEU A 246 1.61 15.10 -0.77
N ARG A 247 1.84 15.01 -2.08
CA ARG A 247 3.19 14.91 -2.66
C ARG A 247 4.09 16.12 -2.33
N LYS A 248 3.49 17.29 -2.08
CA LYS A 248 4.21 18.54 -1.74
C LYS A 248 4.27 18.81 -0.23
N LEU A 249 3.58 18.01 0.58
CA LEU A 249 3.52 18.19 2.02
C LEU A 249 4.90 17.91 2.63
N PRO A 250 5.41 18.79 3.52
CA PRO A 250 6.59 18.47 4.30
C PRO A 250 6.33 17.20 5.14
N LEU A 251 7.17 16.17 5.02
CA LEU A 251 6.98 14.94 5.78
C LEU A 251 6.85 15.17 7.30
N PRO A 252 7.63 16.07 7.95
CA PRO A 252 7.42 16.36 9.37
C PRO A 252 6.00 16.84 9.70
N GLN A 253 5.34 17.56 8.80
CA GLN A 253 3.96 18.00 9.01
C GLN A 253 2.99 16.82 9.00
N LEU A 254 3.15 15.88 8.06
CA LEU A 254 2.35 14.65 8.01
C LEU A 254 2.56 13.78 9.26
N MET A 255 3.79 13.78 9.79
CA MET A 255 4.15 12.97 10.96
C MET A 255 3.62 13.58 12.26
N THR A 256 3.55 14.91 12.35
CA THR A 256 2.94 15.57 13.51
C THR A 256 1.42 15.47 13.48
N ASP A 257 0.81 15.58 12.30
CA ASP A 257 -0.64 15.54 12.11
C ASP A 257 -1.01 14.72 10.86
N PRO A 258 -1.35 13.43 11.03
CA PRO A 258 -1.84 12.58 9.94
C PRO A 258 -3.12 13.09 9.25
N PHE A 259 -3.89 13.95 9.92
CA PHE A 259 -5.14 14.52 9.42
C PHE A 259 -4.96 15.91 8.81
N CYS A 260 -3.73 16.40 8.64
CA CYS A 260 -3.44 17.75 8.13
C CYS A 260 -3.94 18.03 6.69
N LEU A 261 -4.38 17.00 5.97
CA LEU A 261 -4.98 17.10 4.64
C LEU A 261 -6.43 16.60 4.60
N VAL A 262 -7.02 16.33 5.76
CA VAL A 262 -8.45 16.07 5.87
C VAL A 262 -9.18 17.29 5.33
N PRO A 263 -10.15 17.07 4.41
CA PRO A 263 -11.04 18.15 4.02
C PRO A 263 -11.59 18.83 5.28
N PRO A 264 -11.52 20.17 5.40
CA PRO A 264 -12.15 20.83 6.53
C PRO A 264 -13.62 20.38 6.61
N GLU A 265 -14.10 20.14 7.83
CA GLU A 265 -15.55 20.04 8.04
C GLU A 265 -16.12 21.39 7.62
N LEU A 266 -16.87 21.40 6.51
CA LEU A 266 -17.40 22.62 5.96
C LEU A 266 -18.27 23.26 7.04
N GLY A 267 -17.89 24.48 7.43
CA GLY A 267 -18.77 25.33 8.19
C GLY A 267 -20.00 25.65 7.35
N VAL A 268 -21.05 26.05 8.03
CA VAL A 268 -22.20 26.72 7.43
C VAL A 268 -21.66 27.95 6.66
N GLY A 269 -21.41 27.86 5.35
CA GLY A 269 -20.76 28.93 4.57
C GLY A 269 -19.71 28.48 3.53
N GLU A 270 -19.12 27.29 3.63
CA GLU A 270 -17.96 26.91 2.78
C GLU A 270 -18.28 25.85 1.72
N PHE A 271 -17.72 26.03 0.51
CA PHE A 271 -17.94 25.16 -0.65
C PHE A 271 -16.79 24.17 -0.86
N VAL A 272 -17.10 22.89 -1.16
CA VAL A 272 -16.10 21.95 -1.70
C VAL A 272 -16.02 22.15 -3.20
N ALA A 273 -14.91 22.70 -3.68
CA ALA A 273 -14.62 22.84 -5.12
C ALA A 273 -14.41 21.50 -5.87
N GLU A 274 -14.80 20.35 -5.30
CA GLU A 274 -14.72 19.04 -5.95
C GLU A 274 -16.00 18.22 -5.70
N VAL A 275 -17.16 18.81 -6.02
CA VAL A 275 -18.33 18.02 -6.45
C VAL A 275 -18.03 17.51 -7.86
N ASP A 276 -18.25 16.21 -8.12
CA ASP A 276 -18.02 15.66 -9.46
C ASP A 276 -18.95 16.32 -10.50
N ASP A 277 -18.47 16.38 -11.74
CA ASP A 277 -19.19 17.06 -12.84
C ASP A 277 -20.60 16.48 -13.05
N GLU A 278 -20.79 15.20 -12.70
CA GLU A 278 -22.06 14.48 -12.81
C GLU A 278 -23.08 14.95 -11.75
N ALA A 279 -22.67 15.13 -10.49
CA ALA A 279 -23.55 15.64 -9.45
C ALA A 279 -23.89 17.12 -9.64
N ILE A 280 -22.95 17.94 -10.14
CA ILE A 280 -23.23 19.34 -10.53
C ILE A 280 -24.31 19.38 -11.62
N GLN A 281 -24.15 18.53 -12.65
CA GLN A 281 -25.11 18.46 -13.74
C GLN A 281 -26.49 17.97 -13.30
N GLU A 282 -26.54 16.97 -12.44
CA GLU A 282 -27.79 16.37 -11.99
C GLU A 282 -28.57 17.30 -11.05
N ALA A 283 -27.90 18.01 -10.14
CA ALA A 283 -28.54 19.04 -9.33
C ALA A 283 -29.08 20.18 -10.21
N PHE A 284 -28.29 20.67 -11.17
CA PHE A 284 -28.72 21.73 -12.08
C PHE A 284 -29.96 21.34 -12.90
N ARG A 285 -30.04 20.08 -13.38
CA ARG A 285 -31.21 19.57 -14.11
C ARG A 285 -32.50 19.59 -13.29
N ARG A 286 -32.44 19.40 -11.96
CA ARG A 286 -33.64 19.41 -11.12
C ARG A 286 -34.28 20.79 -11.05
N PHE A 287 -33.48 21.86 -11.21
CA PHE A 287 -33.95 23.24 -11.22
C PHE A 287 -34.20 23.78 -12.64
N ASP A 288 -33.61 23.17 -13.68
CA ASP A 288 -33.96 23.44 -15.09
C ASP A 288 -35.27 22.73 -15.48
N ILE A 289 -36.39 23.20 -14.94
CA ILE A 289 -37.75 22.67 -15.18
C ILE A 289 -38.08 22.65 -16.69
N THR A 290 -37.49 23.56 -17.45
CA THR A 290 -37.78 23.75 -18.88
C THR A 290 -36.89 22.91 -19.81
N GLY A 291 -35.81 22.33 -19.30
CA GLY A 291 -34.78 21.66 -20.11
C GLY A 291 -34.04 22.60 -21.07
N ALA A 292 -33.98 23.89 -20.76
CA ALA A 292 -33.42 24.93 -21.63
C ALA A 292 -31.91 25.16 -21.41
N GLY A 293 -31.30 24.43 -20.47
CA GLY A 293 -29.91 24.61 -20.04
C GLY A 293 -29.70 25.84 -19.14
N CYS A 294 -30.77 26.38 -18.57
CA CYS A 294 -30.75 27.57 -17.74
C CYS A 294 -31.66 27.40 -16.51
N VAL A 295 -31.25 27.96 -15.38
CA VAL A 295 -32.06 28.05 -14.16
C VAL A 295 -32.44 29.51 -13.89
N LYS A 296 -33.51 29.74 -13.13
CA LYS A 296 -33.86 31.09 -12.71
C LYS A 296 -32.90 31.56 -11.64
N THR A 297 -32.57 32.85 -11.67
CA THR A 297 -31.73 33.48 -10.64
C THR A 297 -32.34 33.32 -9.23
N SER A 298 -33.68 33.31 -9.11
CA SER A 298 -34.38 33.05 -7.85
C SER A 298 -34.17 31.65 -7.26
N ASP A 299 -33.81 30.69 -8.09
CA ASP A 299 -33.68 29.27 -7.72
C ASP A 299 -32.23 28.92 -7.39
N LEU A 300 -31.28 29.85 -7.60
CA LEU A 300 -29.86 29.68 -7.31
C LEU A 300 -29.62 29.34 -5.83
N ALA A 301 -30.35 30.02 -4.92
CA ALA A 301 -30.37 29.76 -3.48
C ALA A 301 -30.63 28.27 -3.16
N ALA A 302 -31.65 27.70 -3.80
CA ALA A 302 -32.07 26.33 -3.57
C ALA A 302 -31.16 25.31 -4.26
N LEU A 303 -30.71 25.61 -5.49
CA LEU A 303 -29.75 24.79 -6.24
C LEU A 303 -28.46 24.56 -5.45
N MET A 304 -27.94 25.62 -4.87
CA MET A 304 -26.67 25.55 -4.15
C MET A 304 -26.83 24.81 -2.82
N LYS A 305 -27.94 25.04 -2.12
CA LYS A 305 -28.28 24.25 -0.92
C LYS A 305 -28.37 22.74 -1.23
N GLU A 306 -28.86 22.38 -2.41
CA GLU A 306 -28.90 20.98 -2.86
C GLU A 306 -27.52 20.39 -3.17
N LEU A 307 -26.61 21.22 -3.70
CA LEU A 307 -25.19 20.88 -3.87
C LEU A 307 -24.42 20.81 -2.54
N GLY A 308 -25.10 20.98 -1.40
CA GLY A 308 -24.50 20.99 -0.08
C GLY A 308 -23.75 22.29 0.23
N ALA A 309 -23.98 23.35 -0.55
CA ALA A 309 -23.50 24.66 -0.22
C ALA A 309 -24.26 25.21 0.97
N ASP A 310 -23.51 25.69 1.93
CA ASP A 310 -24.02 26.54 2.96
C ASP A 310 -23.37 27.91 2.74
N TRP A 311 -24.14 28.98 2.76
CA TRP A 311 -23.76 30.30 2.23
C TRP A 311 -24.74 31.36 2.69
N ASP A 312 -24.27 32.58 2.91
CA ASP A 312 -25.04 33.67 3.51
C ASP A 312 -25.68 34.62 2.48
N ALA A 313 -26.40 35.64 2.97
CA ALA A 313 -27.12 36.58 2.12
C ALA A 313 -26.21 37.53 1.34
N GLU A 314 -24.98 37.78 1.80
CA GLU A 314 -23.99 38.60 1.09
C GLU A 314 -23.37 37.79 -0.05
N GLU A 315 -22.98 36.54 0.20
CA GLU A 315 -22.42 35.63 -0.81
C GLU A 315 -23.42 35.29 -1.93
N GLN A 316 -24.71 35.15 -1.58
CA GLN A 316 -25.77 35.00 -2.58
C GLN A 316 -25.89 36.21 -3.51
N ALA A 317 -25.72 37.42 -2.98
CA ALA A 317 -25.77 38.65 -3.78
C ALA A 317 -24.57 38.75 -4.72
N GLU A 318 -23.37 38.40 -4.25
CA GLU A 318 -22.16 38.38 -5.08
C GLU A 318 -22.25 37.32 -6.20
N ALA A 319 -22.71 36.11 -5.88
CA ALA A 319 -22.92 35.05 -6.88
C ALA A 319 -23.96 35.47 -7.92
N GLN A 320 -25.02 36.16 -7.50
CA GLN A 320 -26.05 36.68 -8.38
C GLN A 320 -25.51 37.79 -9.31
N GLU A 321 -24.68 38.71 -8.81
CA GLU A 321 -24.04 39.74 -9.62
C GLU A 321 -23.04 39.14 -10.62
N ALA A 322 -22.31 38.10 -10.23
CA ALA A 322 -21.35 37.42 -11.10
C ALA A 322 -22.02 36.58 -12.21
N LEU A 323 -23.10 35.87 -11.88
CA LEU A 323 -23.78 34.94 -12.78
C LEU A 323 -24.88 35.60 -13.63
N ASP A 324 -25.45 36.71 -13.18
CA ASP A 324 -26.50 37.47 -13.87
C ASP A 324 -26.26 38.99 -13.81
N PRO A 325 -25.11 39.49 -14.33
CA PRO A 325 -24.71 40.90 -14.22
C PRO A 325 -25.63 41.89 -14.93
N PHE A 326 -26.52 41.40 -15.80
CA PHE A 326 -27.47 42.22 -16.55
C PHE A 326 -28.93 42.05 -16.07
N GLU A 327 -29.13 41.39 -14.92
CA GLU A 327 -30.44 41.13 -14.30
C GLU A 327 -31.45 40.52 -15.29
N LYS A 328 -30.99 39.58 -16.12
CA LYS A 328 -31.83 38.89 -17.10
C LYS A 328 -32.80 37.92 -16.43
N GLY A 329 -32.53 37.53 -15.18
CA GLY A 329 -33.32 36.59 -14.38
C GLY A 329 -33.05 35.13 -14.72
N SER A 330 -31.94 34.83 -15.41
CA SER A 330 -31.60 33.49 -15.86
C SER A 330 -30.09 33.25 -15.84
N VAL A 331 -29.65 32.12 -15.28
CA VAL A 331 -28.26 31.67 -15.23
C VAL A 331 -28.08 30.43 -16.10
N SER A 332 -27.08 30.44 -16.98
CA SER A 332 -26.78 29.29 -17.86
C SER A 332 -25.88 28.26 -17.17
N TYR A 333 -26.03 26.98 -17.51
CA TYR A 333 -25.18 25.91 -16.95
C TYR A 333 -23.68 26.17 -17.17
N ALA A 334 -23.30 26.64 -18.35
CA ALA A 334 -21.90 26.93 -18.67
C ALA A 334 -21.32 28.03 -17.77
N SER A 335 -22.05 29.13 -17.58
CA SER A 335 -21.66 30.22 -16.67
C SER A 335 -21.58 29.76 -15.22
N PHE A 336 -22.53 28.93 -14.79
CA PHE A 336 -22.57 28.37 -13.45
C PHE A 336 -21.35 27.46 -13.16
N VAL A 337 -21.03 26.55 -14.07
CA VAL A 337 -19.88 25.63 -13.91
C VAL A 337 -18.55 26.37 -13.95
N ASP A 338 -18.38 27.33 -14.87
CA ASP A 338 -17.16 28.14 -14.93
C ASP A 338 -16.98 28.96 -13.65
N TRP A 339 -18.05 29.51 -13.08
CA TRP A 339 -17.99 30.22 -11.79
C TRP A 339 -17.72 29.25 -10.63
N TRP A 340 -18.41 28.11 -10.57
CA TRP A 340 -18.29 27.13 -9.50
C TRP A 340 -16.89 26.47 -9.40
N LYS A 341 -16.19 26.34 -10.54
CA LYS A 341 -14.88 25.68 -10.61
C LYS A 341 -13.68 26.63 -10.50
N ASN A 342 -13.89 27.95 -10.55
CA ASN A 342 -12.85 28.97 -10.46
C ASN A 342 -12.69 29.49 -9.03
#